data_AF-A0A6C0DCB7-F1
#
_entry.id   AF-A0A6C0DCB7-F1
#
_cell.length_a   1.000
_cell.length_b   1.000
_cell.length_c   1.000
_cell.angle_alpha   90.00
_cell.angle_beta   90.00
_cell.angle_gamma   90.00
#
_symmetry.space_group_name_H-M   'P 1'
#
loop_
_entity.id
_entity.type
_entity.pdbx_description
1 polymer ?
#
loop_
_entity_poly.entity_id
_entity_poly.type
_entity_poly.pdbx_seq_one_letter_code
_entity_poly.pdbx_strand_id
1 'polypeptide(L)' 'MNILFNLAHYGDIIAIPGFLLLSYYFYKIENRTFLENFLLFGSLCGFILDSFFTYIFFFLKKSKSRH' A
#
# COMPACT_ATOMS: atom_id res chain seq x y z
N MET A 1 -15.18 19.07 -7.72
CA MET A 1 -14.67 17.90 -6.97
C MET A 1 -13.64 17.24 -7.86
N ASN A 2 -12.35 17.47 -7.60
CA ASN A 2 -11.25 17.19 -8.54
C ASN A 2 -11.06 15.68 -8.75
N ILE A 3 -11.11 15.23 -10.00
CA ILE A 3 -10.98 13.82 -10.44
C ILE A 3 -9.72 13.13 -9.84
N LEU A 4 -8.65 13.88 -9.65
CA LEU A 4 -7.40 13.47 -8.98
C LEU A 4 -7.60 12.86 -7.58
N PHE A 5 -8.58 13.37 -6.81
CA PHE A 5 -8.83 12.92 -5.44
C PHE A 5 -9.50 11.55 -5.37
N ASN A 6 -10.34 11.23 -6.36
CA ASN A 6 -10.96 9.91 -6.46
C ASN A 6 -9.96 8.87 -6.99
N LEU A 7 -9.17 9.23 -8.01
CA LEU A 7 -8.22 8.29 -8.63
C LEU A 7 -7.14 7.80 -7.65
N ALA A 8 -6.59 8.72 -6.84
CA ALA A 8 -5.60 8.37 -5.83
C ALA A 8 -6.15 7.33 -4.84
N HIS A 9 -7.41 7.52 -4.42
CA HIS A 9 -8.04 6.63 -3.45
C HIS A 9 -8.35 5.24 -4.00
N TYR A 10 -8.73 5.14 -5.26
CA TYR A 10 -8.86 3.84 -5.93
C TYR A 10 -7.51 3.15 -6.10
N GLY A 11 -6.44 3.92 -6.33
CA GLY A 11 -5.07 3.41 -6.38
C GLY A 11 -4.67 2.73 -5.08
N ASP A 12 -4.80 3.44 -3.95
CA ASP A 12 -4.43 2.91 -2.63
C ASP A 12 -5.19 1.62 -2.27
N ILE A 13 -6.49 1.55 -2.58
CA ILE A 13 -7.34 0.38 -2.29
C ILE A 13 -6.90 -0.86 -3.08
N ILE A 14 -6.44 -0.70 -4.32
CA ILE A 14 -5.98 -1.80 -5.17
C ILE A 14 -4.52 -2.16 -4.85
N ALA A 15 -3.73 -1.19 -4.45
CA ALA A 15 -2.32 -1.38 -4.16
C ALA A 15 -2.08 -2.20 -2.88
N ILE A 16 -2.92 -2.06 -1.85
CA ILE A 16 -2.86 -2.89 -0.63
C ILE A 16 -2.90 -4.41 -0.92
N PRO A 17 -3.93 -4.97 -1.59
CA PRO A 17 -3.94 -6.40 -1.92
C PRO A 17 -2.86 -6.77 -2.94
N GLY A 18 -2.47 -5.84 -3.84
CA GLY A 18 -1.39 -6.05 -4.79
C GLY A 18 -0.04 -6.25 -4.11
N PHE A 19 0.33 -5.36 -3.19
CA PHE A 19 1.55 -5.48 -2.41
C PHE A 19 1.52 -6.69 -1.48
N LEU A 20 0.38 -7.03 -0.89
CA LEU A 20 0.24 -8.24 -0.08
C LEU A 20 0.53 -9.52 -0.88
N LEU A 21 -0.06 -9.64 -2.08
CA LEU A 21 0.19 -10.76 -2.99
C LEU A 21 1.64 -10.81 -3.45
N LEU A 22 2.23 -9.65 -3.75
CA LEU A 22 3.62 -9.53 -4.18
C LEU A 22 4.59 -9.95 -3.07
N SER A 23 4.37 -9.48 -1.84
CA SER A 23 5.13 -9.90 -0.67
C SER A 23 4.99 -11.40 -0.41
N TYR A 24 3.77 -11.94 -0.50
CA TYR A 24 3.55 -13.39 -0.33
C TYR A 24 4.27 -14.21 -1.41
N TYR A 25 4.24 -13.75 -2.66
CA TYR A 25 4.93 -14.40 -3.78
C TYR A 25 6.44 -14.50 -3.52
N PHE A 26 7.10 -13.38 -3.21
CA PHE A 26 8.53 -13.40 -2.94
C PHE A 26 8.89 -14.13 -1.64
N TYR A 27 8.03 -14.09 -0.63
CA TYR A 27 8.24 -14.82 0.63
C TYR A 27 8.29 -16.34 0.42
N LYS A 28 7.48 -16.87 -0.52
CA LYS A 28 7.40 -18.31 -0.81
C LYS A 28 8.63 -18.86 -1.54
N ILE A 29 9.48 -18.00 -2.09
CA ILE A 29 10.72 -18.43 -2.76
C ILE A 29 11.73 -18.87 -1.68
N GLU A 30 12.14 -20.14 -1.71
CA GLU A 30 13.07 -20.73 -0.73
C GLU A 30 14.51 -20.21 -0.90
N ASN A 31 15.03 -20.23 -2.13
CA ASN A 31 16.38 -19.76 -2.46
C ASN A 31 16.32 -18.39 -3.16
N ARG A 32 16.04 -17.35 -2.39
CA ARG A 32 15.94 -15.98 -2.92
C ARG A 32 17.29 -15.42 -3.33
N THR A 33 17.35 -14.91 -4.55
CA THR A 33 18.43 -14.05 -5.03
C THR A 33 18.43 -12.71 -4.32
N PHE A 34 19.56 -11.99 -4.40
CA PHE A 34 19.67 -10.65 -3.83
C PHE A 34 18.58 -9.69 -4.36
N LEU A 35 18.28 -9.77 -5.65
CA LEU A 35 17.24 -8.96 -6.29
C LEU A 35 15.85 -9.28 -5.73
N GLU A 36 15.51 -10.56 -5.53
CA GLU A 36 14.23 -10.96 -4.96
C GLU A 36 14.08 -10.52 -3.51
N ASN A 37 15.16 -10.55 -2.72
CA ASN A 37 15.14 -10.01 -1.36
C ASN A 37 14.95 -8.48 -1.35
N PHE A 38 15.58 -7.76 -2.30
CA PHE A 38 15.37 -6.33 -2.47
C PHE A 38 13.91 -6.01 -2.86
N LEU A 39 13.33 -6.77 -3.79
CA LEU A 39 11.93 -6.63 -4.18
C LEU A 39 10.96 -7.00 -3.06
N LEU A 40 11.24 -8.05 -2.28
CA LEU A 40 10.45 -8.41 -1.10
C LEU A 40 10.45 -7.26 -0.09
N PHE A 41 11.62 -6.72 0.22
CA PHE A 41 11.74 -5.58 1.13
C PHE A 41 10.99 -4.36 0.59
N GLY A 42 11.15 -4.02 -0.69
CA GLY A 42 10.42 -2.94 -1.34
C GLY A 42 8.89 -3.15 -1.29
N SER A 43 8.41 -4.38 -1.52
CA SER A 43 6.98 -4.70 -1.47
C SER A 43 6.40 -4.57 -0.06
N LEU A 44 7.16 -4.97 0.97
CA LEU A 44 6.76 -4.79 2.37
C LEU A 44 6.72 -3.30 2.75
N CYS A 45 7.72 -2.52 2.34
CA CYS A 45 7.72 -1.07 2.54
C CYS A 45 6.54 -0.39 1.84
N GLY A 46 6.24 -0.77 0.59
CA GLY A 46 5.09 -0.27 -0.16
C GLY A 46 3.76 -0.59 0.54
N PHE A 47 3.59 -1.84 0.98
CA PHE A 47 2.41 -2.26 1.73
C PHE A 47 2.19 -1.43 3.01
N ILE A 48 3.26 -1.18 3.77
CA ILE A 48 3.21 -0.40 5.01
C ILE A 48 2.87 1.06 4.72
N LEU A 49 3.51 1.67 3.73
CA LEU A 49 3.30 3.07 3.36
C LEU A 49 1.87 3.29 2.85
N ASP A 50 1.38 2.46 1.93
CA ASP A 50 0.01 2.57 1.41
C ASP A 50 -1.04 2.40 2.51
N SER A 51 -0.83 1.43 3.40
CA SER A 51 -1.71 1.22 4.56
C SER A 51 -1.70 2.42 5.51
N PHE A 52 -0.52 3.01 5.76
CA PHE A 52 -0.36 4.16 6.65
C PHE A 52 -1.01 5.43 6.06
N PHE A 53 -0.79 5.73 4.78
CA PHE A 53 -1.42 6.87 4.12
C PHE A 53 -2.93 6.71 4.01
N THR A 54 -3.42 5.50 3.69
CA THR A 54 -4.85 5.19 3.70
C THR A 54 -5.44 5.42 5.09
N TYR A 55 -4.78 4.93 6.14
CA TYR A 55 -5.22 5.11 7.53
C TYR A 55 -5.29 6.60 7.91
N ILE A 56 -4.22 7.36 7.66
CA ILE A 56 -4.17 8.80 7.91
C ILE A 56 -5.31 9.53 7.19
N PHE A 57 -5.53 9.23 5.91
CA PHE A 57 -6.57 9.88 5.12
C PHE A 57 -7.96 9.60 5.69
N PHE A 58 -8.28 8.35 6.01
CA PHE A 58 -9.59 7.98 6.55
C PHE A 58 -9.81 8.54 7.97
N PHE A 59 -8.80 8.50 8.84
CA PHE A 59 -8.93 8.97 10.22
C PHE A 59 -8.90 10.49 10.36
N LEU A 60 -8.01 11.21 9.65
CA LEU A 60 -7.94 12.67 9.74
C LEU A 60 -9.10 13.36 9.02
N LYS A 61 -9.59 12.80 7.90
CA LYS A 61 -10.76 13.36 7.19
C LYS A 61 -12.04 13.27 8.02
N LYS A 62 -12.16 12.27 8.91
CA LYS A 62 -13.29 12.13 9.83
C LYS A 62 -13.33 13.21 10.92
N SER A 63 -12.21 13.88 11.21
CA SER A 63 -12.14 14.98 12.20
C SER A 63 -12.69 16.30 11.65
N LYS A 64 -12.49 16.59 10.36
CA LYS A 64 -12.90 17.88 9.74
C LYS A 64 -14.39 17.98 9.38
N SER A 65 -15.14 16.88 9.40
CA SER A 65 -16.58 16.85 9.09
C SER A 65 -17.49 17.06 10.31
N ARG A 66 -16.92 17.36 11.48
CA ARG A 66 -17.66 17.52 12.75
C ARG A 66 -17.63 18.95 13.32
N HIS A 67 -17.21 19.94 12.52
CA HIS A 67 -17.34 21.36 12.82
C HIS A 67 -18.27 22.04 11.82
#